data_AF-A0A428XSB4-F1
#
_entry.id   AF-A0A428XSB4-F1
#
_cell.length_a   1.000
_cell.length_b   1.000
_cell.length_c   1.000
_cell.angle_alpha   90.00
_cell.angle_beta   90.00
_cell.angle_gamma   90.00
#
_symmetry.space_group_name_H-M   'P 1'
#
loop_
_entity.id
_entity.type
_entity.pdbx_description
1 polymer ?
#
loop_
_entity_poly.entity_id
_entity_poly.type
_entity_poly.pdbx_seq_one_letter_code
_entity_poly.pdbx_strand_id
1 'polypeptide(L)'
;MECWVHADETYQMNSMYLLPDDAWAYEMTPAARDRGRMSLIVLIPDATPDDGPFTPKGSTHARVVLEEGNLPWPVLSRFLQSVDSSGDIVDDELGEVVGDLSLSCNTWRFAGRSFEVNSYYRCDHDCWCYEIYETNSANSNNEYLEVRIPDLQPVGGSFAPAAAAQVMMRAQGSWLVPWPVFRHFVNAISSSGDIIEDLPARG
;
A
#
# COMPACT_ATOMS: atom_id res chain seq x y z
N MET A 1 -20.01 4.79 1.41
CA MET A 1 -19.58 3.38 1.35
C MET A 1 -19.61 2.95 -0.10
N GLU A 2 -18.46 2.52 -0.63
CA GLU A 2 -18.37 1.92 -1.95
C GLU A 2 -18.04 0.42 -1.81
N CYS A 3 -18.51 -0.40 -2.74
CA CYS A 3 -18.24 -1.84 -2.76
C CYS A 3 -17.63 -2.23 -4.10
N TRP A 4 -16.52 -2.97 -4.07
CA TRP A 4 -15.82 -3.44 -5.28
C TRP A 4 -15.66 -4.96 -5.23
N VAL A 5 -15.74 -5.59 -6.40
CA VAL A 5 -15.65 -7.05 -6.51
C VAL A 5 -14.36 -7.44 -7.23
N HIS A 6 -13.62 -8.38 -6.67
CA HIS A 6 -12.45 -8.99 -7.29
C HIS A 6 -12.41 -10.48 -6.96
N ALA A 7 -12.32 -11.35 -7.97
CA ALA A 7 -12.28 -12.81 -7.81
C ALA A 7 -13.37 -13.36 -6.86
N ASP A 8 -14.62 -12.94 -7.08
CA ASP A 8 -15.82 -13.27 -6.26
C ASP A 8 -15.82 -12.71 -4.82
N GLU A 9 -14.82 -11.91 -4.45
CA GLU A 9 -14.74 -11.27 -3.14
C GLU A 9 -15.20 -9.82 -3.22
N THR A 10 -15.92 -9.37 -2.19
CA THR A 10 -16.34 -7.99 -2.07
C THR A 10 -15.47 -7.25 -1.06
N TYR A 11 -15.00 -6.08 -1.46
CA TYR A 11 -14.21 -5.15 -0.67
C TYR A 11 -15.03 -3.87 -0.46
N GLN A 12 -15.04 -3.35 0.76
CA GLN A 12 -15.80 -2.18 1.17
C GLN A 12 -14.87 -1.03 1.52
N MET A 13 -15.12 0.12 0.89
CA MET A 13 -14.48 1.38 1.22
C MET A 13 -15.42 2.22 2.10
N ASN A 14 -14.95 2.59 3.27
CA ASN A 14 -15.61 3.53 4.17
C ASN A 14 -14.74 4.80 4.32
N SER A 15 -15.42 5.93 4.51
CA SER A 15 -14.81 7.23 4.78
C SER A 15 -15.54 7.81 5.97
N MET A 16 -14.83 8.09 7.05
CA MET A 16 -15.43 8.56 8.30
C MET A 16 -14.43 9.31 9.17
N TYR A 17 -14.93 10.23 9.99
CA TYR A 17 -14.13 10.87 11.03
C TYR A 17 -14.02 9.97 12.26
N LEU A 18 -12.80 9.71 12.72
CA LEU A 18 -12.51 8.93 13.91
C LEU A 18 -12.19 9.87 15.07
N LEU A 19 -13.20 10.12 15.92
CA LEU A 19 -13.07 10.96 17.11
C LEU A 19 -11.91 10.56 18.05
N PRO A 20 -11.65 9.25 18.31
CA PRO A 20 -10.54 8.86 19.18
C PRO A 20 -9.15 9.19 18.62
N ASP A 21 -9.04 9.23 17.30
CA ASP A 21 -7.78 9.43 16.58
C ASP A 21 -7.59 10.86 16.07
N ASP A 22 -8.62 11.71 16.23
CA ASP A 22 -8.68 13.07 15.71
C ASP A 22 -8.25 13.14 14.23
N ALA A 23 -8.84 12.25 13.44
CA ALA A 23 -8.41 12.00 12.06
C ALA A 23 -9.59 11.63 11.16
N TRP A 24 -9.50 12.05 9.90
CA TRP A 24 -10.32 11.48 8.84
C TRP A 24 -9.72 10.15 8.38
N ALA A 25 -10.54 9.12 8.28
CA ALA A 25 -10.12 7.76 7.94
C ALA A 25 -10.76 7.27 6.65
N TYR A 26 -9.93 6.75 5.76
CA TYR A 26 -10.35 5.92 4.64
C TYR A 26 -10.02 4.47 4.95
N GLU A 27 -11.03 3.64 5.11
CA GLU A 27 -10.88 2.24 5.47
C GLU A 27 -11.29 1.35 4.30
N MET A 28 -10.41 0.44 3.93
CA MET A 28 -10.66 -0.68 3.03
C MET A 28 -10.73 -1.97 3.83
N THR A 29 -11.87 -2.66 3.75
CA THR A 29 -12.09 -3.93 4.46
C THR A 29 -12.71 -4.97 3.54
N PRO A 30 -12.33 -6.26 3.68
CA PRO A 30 -13.06 -7.34 3.04
C PRO A 30 -14.45 -7.48 3.67
N ALA A 31 -15.48 -7.71 2.84
CA ALA A 31 -16.86 -7.89 3.32
C ALA A 31 -17.04 -9.19 4.13
N ALA A 32 -16.27 -10.22 3.80
CA ALA A 32 -16.17 -11.44 4.58
C ALA A 32 -15.00 -11.30 5.58
N ARG A 33 -15.24 -11.59 6.85
CA ARG A 33 -14.19 -11.69 7.87
C ARG A 33 -13.57 -13.09 7.84
N ASP A 34 -12.92 -13.45 6.75
CA ASP A 34 -12.10 -14.66 6.69
C ASP A 34 -10.64 -14.36 7.08
N ARG A 35 -9.92 -15.40 7.51
CA ARG A 35 -8.51 -15.25 7.92
C ARG A 35 -7.64 -15.14 6.67
N GLY A 36 -6.86 -14.07 6.57
CA GLY A 36 -5.84 -13.88 5.51
C GLY A 36 -6.16 -12.79 4.50
N ARG A 37 -7.25 -12.05 4.68
CA ARG A 37 -7.54 -10.80 3.95
C ARG A 37 -7.09 -9.61 4.77
N MET A 38 -6.50 -8.63 4.08
CA MET A 38 -5.95 -7.44 4.71
C MET A 38 -7.00 -6.33 4.79
N SER A 39 -7.11 -5.72 5.96
CA SER A 39 -7.70 -4.38 6.12
C SER A 39 -6.61 -3.34 5.96
N LEU A 40 -6.92 -2.22 5.31
CA LEU A 40 -6.01 -1.09 5.15
C LEU A 40 -6.75 0.20 5.52
N ILE A 41 -6.16 1.03 6.38
CA ILE A 41 -6.73 2.32 6.77
C ILE A 41 -5.73 3.42 6.49
N VAL A 42 -6.14 4.47 5.78
CA VAL A 42 -5.39 5.72 5.65
C VAL A 42 -5.97 6.72 6.66
N LEU A 43 -5.14 7.15 7.60
CA LEU A 43 -5.48 8.14 8.62
C LEU A 43 -4.86 9.48 8.25
N ILE A 44 -5.70 10.51 8.15
CA ILE A 44 -5.34 11.89 7.87
C ILE A 44 -5.66 12.72 9.11
N PRO A 45 -4.66 13.07 9.93
CA PRO A 45 -4.89 13.82 11.15
C PRO A 45 -5.53 15.18 10.87
N ASP A 46 -6.43 15.59 11.74
CA ASP A 46 -7.09 16.88 11.68
C ASP A 46 -6.21 17.99 12.27
N ALA A 47 -6.25 19.16 11.65
CA ALA A 47 -5.60 20.40 12.04
C ALA A 47 -6.60 21.53 12.34
N THR A 48 -7.90 21.23 12.32
CA THR A 48 -8.98 22.21 12.47
C THR A 48 -8.80 23.01 13.77
N PRO A 49 -8.61 24.34 13.67
CA PRO A 49 -8.73 25.19 14.85
C PRO A 49 -10.21 25.35 15.20
N ASP A 50 -10.57 25.11 16.46
CA ASP A 50 -11.93 25.24 17.01
C ASP A 50 -12.99 24.31 16.35
N ASP A 51 -14.29 24.60 16.47
CA ASP A 51 -15.42 23.83 15.90
C ASP A 51 -15.61 24.06 14.37
N GLY A 52 -14.51 24.01 13.60
CA GLY A 52 -14.50 24.24 12.15
C GLY A 52 -14.75 22.99 11.29
N PRO A 53 -14.83 23.14 9.95
CA PRO A 53 -14.78 21.99 9.05
C PRO A 53 -13.39 21.33 9.08
N PHE A 54 -13.37 20.01 8.87
CA PHE A 54 -12.13 19.21 8.79
C PHE A 54 -11.07 19.92 7.95
N THR A 55 -9.87 20.04 8.52
CA THR A 55 -8.71 20.67 7.88
C THR A 55 -7.55 19.68 7.96
N PRO A 56 -7.15 19.03 6.87
CA PRO A 56 -6.13 18.00 6.95
C PRO A 56 -4.76 18.57 7.33
N LYS A 57 -4.01 17.85 8.17
CA LYS A 57 -2.56 18.04 8.27
C LYS A 57 -1.89 17.62 6.96
N GLY A 58 -0.69 18.15 6.74
CA GLY A 58 0.16 17.75 5.62
C GLY A 58 0.46 16.25 5.59
N SER A 59 0.74 15.74 4.40
CA SER A 59 0.93 14.32 4.08
C SER A 59 1.99 13.63 4.94
N THR A 60 2.98 14.37 5.46
CA THR A 60 3.98 13.83 6.40
C THR A 60 3.40 13.40 7.75
N HIS A 61 2.18 13.83 8.08
CA HIS A 61 1.43 13.44 9.27
C HIS A 61 0.48 12.27 9.01
N ALA A 62 0.09 12.04 7.76
CA ALA A 62 -0.78 10.93 7.41
C ALA A 62 -0.09 9.57 7.60
N ARG A 63 -0.89 8.56 7.95
CA ARG A 63 -0.41 7.20 8.27
C ARG A 63 -1.26 6.15 7.55
N VAL A 64 -0.66 5.00 7.30
CA VAL A 64 -1.35 3.81 6.80
C VAL A 64 -1.26 2.74 7.88
N VAL A 65 -2.42 2.26 8.33
CA VAL A 65 -2.55 1.10 9.20
C VAL A 65 -2.77 -0.11 8.31
N LEU A 66 -1.92 -1.11 8.48
CA LEU A 66 -1.97 -2.37 7.75
C LEU A 66 -2.19 -3.49 8.76
N GLU A 67 -3.20 -4.32 8.52
CA GLU A 67 -3.38 -5.58 9.24
C GLU A 67 -2.74 -6.74 8.48
N GLU A 68 -2.43 -7.84 9.17
CA GLU A 68 -1.86 -9.01 8.49
C GLU A 68 -2.86 -9.61 7.50
N GLY A 69 -2.41 -9.83 6.25
CA GLY A 69 -3.25 -10.43 5.22
C GLY A 69 -2.80 -10.11 3.82
N ASN A 70 -3.68 -10.37 2.85
CA ASN A 70 -3.47 -10.10 1.44
C ASN A 70 -4.53 -9.14 0.88
N LEU A 71 -4.13 -8.29 -0.07
CA LEU A 71 -4.98 -7.37 -0.82
C LEU A 71 -4.64 -7.44 -2.32
N PRO A 72 -5.61 -7.68 -3.20
CA PRO A 72 -5.38 -7.66 -4.64
C PRO A 72 -4.95 -6.27 -5.14
N TRP A 73 -3.99 -6.25 -6.06
CA TRP A 73 -3.45 -5.01 -6.62
C TRP A 73 -4.50 -4.10 -7.26
N PRO A 74 -5.51 -4.60 -8.00
CA PRO A 74 -6.54 -3.72 -8.58
C PRO A 74 -7.41 -3.07 -7.51
N VAL A 75 -7.67 -3.78 -6.40
CA VAL A 75 -8.43 -3.24 -5.26
C VAL A 75 -7.62 -2.16 -4.55
N LEU A 76 -6.33 -2.40 -4.31
CA LEU A 76 -5.41 -1.41 -3.77
C LEU A 76 -5.34 -0.17 -4.66
N SER A 77 -5.12 -0.35 -5.96
CA SER A 77 -4.97 0.74 -6.93
C SER A 77 -6.22 1.62 -6.97
N ARG A 78 -7.40 1.00 -6.99
CA ARG A 78 -8.68 1.71 -6.93
C ARG A 78 -8.87 2.44 -5.60
N PHE A 79 -8.48 1.82 -4.49
CA PHE A 79 -8.53 2.47 -3.18
C PHE A 79 -7.67 3.74 -3.13
N LEU A 80 -6.42 3.65 -3.57
CA LEU A 80 -5.52 4.79 -3.58
C LEU A 80 -6.00 5.88 -4.55
N GLN A 81 -6.58 5.50 -5.69
CA GLN A 81 -7.21 6.47 -6.58
C GLN A 81 -8.36 7.23 -5.88
N SER A 82 -9.21 6.55 -5.12
CA SER A 82 -10.29 7.20 -4.38
C SER A 82 -9.76 8.13 -3.27
N VAL A 83 -8.69 7.74 -2.57
CA VAL A 83 -8.04 8.60 -1.57
C VAL A 83 -7.37 9.81 -2.24
N ASP A 84 -6.60 9.61 -3.31
CA ASP A 84 -5.94 10.69 -4.05
C ASP A 84 -7.00 11.66 -4.64
N SER A 85 -8.13 11.15 -5.10
CA SER A 85 -9.21 11.96 -5.70
C SER A 85 -10.04 12.75 -4.68
N SER A 86 -9.95 12.44 -3.38
CA SER A 86 -10.68 13.21 -2.37
C SER A 86 -10.09 14.59 -2.14
N GLY A 87 -8.77 14.74 -2.37
CA GLY A 87 -8.03 15.97 -2.10
C GLY A 87 -7.71 16.19 -0.61
N ASP A 88 -7.97 15.20 0.25
CA ASP A 88 -7.75 15.33 1.70
C ASP A 88 -6.29 15.04 2.11
N ILE A 89 -5.49 14.42 1.24
CA ILE A 89 -4.04 14.34 1.41
C ILE A 89 -3.41 15.59 0.79
N VAL A 90 -2.92 16.49 1.64
CA VAL A 90 -2.29 17.73 1.19
C VAL A 90 -0.78 17.57 1.25
N ASP A 91 -0.08 17.80 0.13
CA ASP A 91 1.37 17.79 0.12
C ASP A 91 1.94 18.89 1.03
N ASP A 92 3.00 18.55 1.76
CA ASP A 92 3.77 19.51 2.52
C ASP A 92 5.23 19.51 2.03
N GLU A 93 5.94 20.62 2.25
CA GLU A 93 7.34 20.77 1.84
C GLU A 93 8.32 20.00 2.73
N LEU A 94 7.84 19.23 3.71
CA LEU A 94 8.63 18.81 4.88
C LEU A 94 9.21 17.39 4.81
N GLY A 95 8.91 16.62 3.77
CA GLY A 95 9.50 15.27 3.68
C GLY A 95 9.26 14.56 2.36
N GLU A 96 10.33 14.43 1.57
CA GLU A 96 10.39 13.48 0.46
C GLU A 96 11.01 12.16 0.92
N VAL A 97 10.51 11.04 0.39
CA VAL A 97 11.13 9.73 0.58
C VAL A 97 12.30 9.63 -0.38
N VAL A 98 13.52 9.52 0.15
CA VAL A 98 14.73 9.44 -0.68
C VAL A 98 15.08 7.98 -0.96
N GLY A 99 15.10 7.59 -2.24
CA GLY A 99 15.48 6.27 -2.73
C GLY A 99 14.61 5.83 -3.91
N ASP A 100 14.98 4.75 -4.59
CA ASP A 100 14.23 4.18 -5.71
C ASP A 100 14.23 2.63 -5.66
N LEU A 101 13.64 1.98 -6.65
CA LEU A 101 13.67 0.51 -6.79
C LEU A 101 14.80 0.00 -7.69
N SER A 102 15.70 0.87 -8.15
CA SER A 102 16.70 0.51 -9.18
C SER A 102 17.79 -0.44 -8.67
N LEU A 103 17.95 -0.55 -7.35
CA LEU A 103 18.94 -1.39 -6.69
C LEU A 103 18.25 -2.42 -5.78
N SER A 104 18.71 -3.68 -5.87
CA SER A 104 18.41 -4.69 -4.85
C SER A 104 19.02 -4.25 -3.50
N CYS A 105 18.24 -4.31 -2.42
CA CYS A 105 18.63 -3.85 -1.08
C CYS A 105 18.87 -2.33 -1.02
N ASN A 106 17.90 -1.53 -1.47
CA ASN A 106 17.95 -0.08 -1.32
C ASN A 106 17.52 0.34 0.09
N THR A 107 18.05 1.46 0.59
CA THR A 107 17.62 2.04 1.86
C THR A 107 16.92 3.36 1.60
N TRP A 108 15.63 3.41 1.94
CA TRP A 108 14.83 4.62 1.89
C TRP A 108 14.84 5.34 3.23
N ARG A 109 14.78 6.66 3.19
CA ARG A 109 14.77 7.49 4.41
C ARG A 109 13.60 8.46 4.40
N PHE A 110 12.96 8.59 5.55
CA PHE A 110 11.87 9.54 5.77
C PHE A 110 11.77 9.91 7.26
N ALA A 111 11.75 11.21 7.57
CA ALA A 111 11.60 11.73 8.93
C ALA A 111 12.51 11.06 10.00
N GLY A 112 13.77 10.79 9.63
CA GLY A 112 14.76 10.12 10.50
C GLY A 112 14.61 8.61 10.62
N ARG A 113 13.58 8.01 10.01
CA ARG A 113 13.37 6.55 9.90
C ARG A 113 14.07 6.01 8.65
N SER A 114 14.50 4.74 8.71
CA SER A 114 15.16 4.05 7.60
C SER A 114 14.39 2.77 7.25
N PHE A 115 14.14 2.58 5.98
CA PHE A 115 13.39 1.44 5.44
C PHE A 115 14.26 0.72 4.45
N GLU A 116 14.38 -0.59 4.57
CA GLU A 116 15.05 -1.40 3.56
C GLU A 116 14.02 -1.86 2.54
N VAL A 117 14.39 -1.75 1.26
CA VAL A 117 13.56 -2.13 0.13
C VAL A 117 14.30 -3.14 -0.71
N ASN A 118 13.69 -4.30 -0.88
CA ASN A 118 14.26 -5.43 -1.58
C ASN A 118 13.45 -5.74 -2.84
N SER A 119 14.17 -6.18 -3.87
CA SER A 119 13.60 -6.71 -5.10
C SER A 119 14.31 -8.01 -5.41
N TYR A 120 13.56 -9.12 -5.46
CA TYR A 120 14.14 -10.45 -5.61
C TYR A 120 13.16 -11.43 -6.28
N TYR A 121 13.71 -12.39 -7.02
CA TYR A 121 12.94 -13.52 -7.51
C TYR A 121 12.82 -14.60 -6.44
N ARG A 122 11.61 -15.10 -6.24
CA ARG A 122 11.28 -16.07 -5.22
C ARG A 122 10.90 -17.42 -5.86
N CYS A 123 11.90 -18.29 -6.03
CA CYS A 123 11.77 -19.56 -6.76
C CYS A 123 10.79 -20.56 -6.13
N ASP A 124 10.50 -20.49 -4.83
CA ASP A 124 9.55 -21.39 -4.17
C ASP A 124 8.08 -21.03 -4.46
N HIS A 125 7.83 -19.86 -5.03
CA HIS A 125 6.49 -19.35 -5.35
C HIS A 125 6.37 -18.87 -6.81
N ASP A 126 7.39 -19.08 -7.63
CA ASP A 126 7.43 -18.67 -9.04
C ASP A 126 6.98 -17.21 -9.22
N CYS A 127 7.56 -16.28 -8.44
CA CYS A 127 7.15 -14.89 -8.46
C CYS A 127 8.32 -13.91 -8.27
N TRP A 128 8.16 -12.70 -8.78
CA TRP A 128 9.01 -11.56 -8.45
C TRP A 128 8.41 -10.85 -7.23
N CYS A 129 9.25 -10.55 -6.24
CA CYS A 129 8.84 -9.93 -4.98
C CYS A 129 9.48 -8.55 -4.83
N TYR A 130 8.66 -7.59 -4.42
CA TYR A 130 9.11 -6.32 -3.85
C TYR A 130 8.77 -6.31 -2.37
N GLU A 131 9.72 -6.00 -1.50
CA GLU A 131 9.53 -6.04 -0.05
C GLU A 131 10.02 -4.74 0.58
N ILE A 132 9.32 -4.24 1.59
CA ILE A 132 9.76 -3.10 2.40
C ILE A 132 9.50 -3.35 3.90
N TYR A 133 10.49 -3.01 4.72
CA TYR A 133 10.39 -3.02 6.18
C TYR A 133 11.26 -1.92 6.81
N GLU A 134 11.00 -1.59 8.06
CA GLU A 134 11.80 -0.61 8.81
C GLU A 134 12.99 -1.28 9.51
N THR A 135 14.23 -0.80 9.28
CA THR A 135 15.45 -1.48 9.76
C THR A 135 15.76 -1.22 11.24
N ASN A 136 15.22 -0.13 11.81
CA ASN A 136 15.49 0.31 13.17
C ASN A 136 14.17 0.50 13.95
N SER A 137 13.17 -0.34 13.70
CA SER A 137 11.95 -0.31 14.49
C SER A 137 12.29 -0.63 15.96
N ALA A 138 11.72 0.15 16.90
CA ALA A 138 11.89 -0.10 18.33
C ALA A 138 11.24 -1.43 18.77
N ASN A 139 10.44 -2.01 17.89
CA ASN A 139 9.62 -3.18 18.01
C ASN A 139 10.24 -4.30 17.17
N SER A 140 10.68 -5.39 17.83
CA SER A 140 11.25 -6.59 17.19
C SER A 140 10.23 -7.45 16.44
N ASN A 141 9.09 -6.86 16.05
CA ASN A 141 8.06 -7.55 15.29
C ASN A 141 8.54 -7.68 13.84
N ASN A 142 8.30 -8.85 13.24
CA ASN A 142 8.62 -9.11 11.84
C ASN A 142 7.55 -8.48 10.93
N GLU A 143 7.47 -7.16 10.95
CA GLU A 143 6.51 -6.34 10.20
C GLU A 143 7.11 -5.93 8.85
N TYR A 144 6.45 -6.32 7.76
CA TYR A 144 6.87 -5.92 6.42
C TYR A 144 5.69 -5.93 5.45
N LEU A 145 5.85 -5.19 4.35
CA LEU A 145 4.99 -5.29 3.17
C LEU A 145 5.73 -6.02 2.07
N GLU A 146 5.01 -6.85 1.34
CA GLU A 146 5.51 -7.58 0.17
C GLU A 146 4.49 -7.48 -0.97
N VAL A 147 4.93 -7.17 -2.17
CA VAL A 147 4.13 -7.26 -3.40
C VAL A 147 4.67 -8.41 -4.22
N ARG A 148 3.78 -9.34 -4.59
CA ARG A 148 4.12 -10.54 -5.35
C ARG A 148 3.52 -10.45 -6.74
N ILE A 149 4.39 -10.54 -7.74
CA ILE A 149 4.02 -10.58 -9.15
C ILE A 149 4.32 -12.00 -9.66
N PRO A 150 3.30 -12.83 -9.92
CA PRO A 150 3.51 -14.18 -10.43
C PRO A 150 4.27 -14.16 -11.76
N ASP A 151 5.20 -15.09 -11.92
CA ASP A 151 5.92 -15.34 -13.15
C ASP A 151 5.21 -16.43 -13.95
N LEU A 152 4.86 -16.12 -15.19
CA LEU A 152 4.18 -17.04 -16.10
C LEU A 152 5.17 -18.01 -16.80
N GLN A 153 6.49 -17.81 -16.65
CA GLN A 153 7.53 -18.64 -17.27
C GLN A 153 8.65 -19.08 -16.31
N PRO A 154 8.34 -19.73 -15.17
CA PRO A 154 9.34 -20.01 -14.13
C PRO A 154 10.43 -21.02 -14.50
N VAL A 155 10.23 -21.85 -15.54
CA VAL A 155 11.09 -23.02 -15.84
C VAL A 155 12.11 -22.78 -16.97
N GLY A 156 12.39 -21.54 -17.39
CA GLY A 156 13.53 -21.30 -18.30
C GLY A 156 13.49 -20.09 -19.21
N GLY A 157 12.87 -18.98 -18.81
CA GLY A 157 12.84 -17.73 -19.56
C GLY A 157 13.29 -16.52 -18.74
N SER A 158 13.32 -15.36 -19.40
CA SER A 158 13.24 -14.08 -18.68
C SER A 158 11.90 -14.00 -17.93
N PHE A 159 11.89 -13.33 -16.78
CA PHE A 159 10.67 -13.06 -16.01
C PHE A 159 9.53 -12.57 -16.92
N ALA A 160 8.38 -13.25 -16.84
CA ALA A 160 7.18 -12.92 -17.59
C ALA A 160 6.04 -12.58 -16.60
N PRO A 161 5.80 -11.29 -16.31
CA PRO A 161 4.84 -10.90 -15.29
C PRO A 161 3.41 -11.29 -15.64
N ALA A 162 2.66 -11.76 -14.64
CA ALA A 162 1.22 -11.89 -14.73
C ALA A 162 0.52 -10.52 -14.80
N ALA A 163 -0.74 -10.54 -15.20
CA ALA A 163 -1.58 -9.35 -15.23
C ALA A 163 -1.87 -8.81 -13.82
N ALA A 164 -2.20 -7.52 -13.71
CA ALA A 164 -2.50 -6.83 -12.46
C ALA A 164 -3.53 -7.57 -11.60
N ALA A 165 -4.54 -8.21 -12.23
CA ALA A 165 -5.52 -9.04 -11.53
C ALA A 165 -4.94 -10.23 -10.73
N GLN A 166 -3.70 -10.63 -10.97
CA GLN A 166 -3.02 -11.72 -10.24
C GLN A 166 -1.95 -11.21 -9.27
N VAL A 167 -1.69 -9.90 -9.24
CA VAL A 167 -0.72 -9.28 -8.34
C VAL A 167 -1.36 -9.09 -6.97
N MET A 168 -0.63 -9.46 -5.92
CA MET A 168 -1.10 -9.37 -4.53
C MET A 168 -0.12 -8.55 -3.71
N MET A 169 -0.64 -7.61 -2.92
CA MET A 169 0.08 -7.05 -1.78
C MET A 169 -0.22 -7.90 -0.54
N ARG A 170 0.81 -8.15 0.26
CA ARG A 170 0.75 -8.86 1.53
C ARG A 170 1.37 -7.99 2.61
N ALA A 171 0.69 -7.89 3.74
CA ALA A 171 1.26 -7.38 4.98
C ALA A 171 1.52 -8.56 5.94
N GLN A 172 2.71 -8.61 6.52
CA GLN A 172 3.03 -9.50 7.64
C GLN A 172 3.02 -8.70 8.93
N GLY A 173 2.32 -9.21 9.95
CA GLY A 173 2.09 -8.45 11.19
C GLY A 173 1.14 -7.27 10.99
N SER A 174 1.02 -6.43 12.02
CA SER A 174 0.28 -5.16 11.93
C SER A 174 1.27 -4.01 11.93
N TRP A 175 1.24 -3.18 10.89
CA TRP A 175 2.25 -2.16 10.67
C TRP A 175 1.64 -0.78 10.47
N LEU A 176 2.23 0.22 11.14
CA LEU A 176 1.87 1.63 11.01
C LEU A 176 2.95 2.36 10.20
N VAL A 177 2.65 2.62 8.93
CA VAL A 177 3.59 3.18 7.95
C VAL A 177 3.27 4.66 7.69
N PRO A 178 4.27 5.55 7.55
CA PRO A 178 4.01 6.89 7.03
C PRO A 178 3.42 6.84 5.63
N TRP A 179 2.37 7.63 5.37
CA TRP A 179 1.75 7.70 4.05
C TRP A 179 2.76 7.95 2.91
N PRO A 180 3.72 8.89 3.03
CA PRO A 180 4.69 9.12 1.96
C PRO A 180 5.53 7.87 1.63
N VAL A 181 5.92 7.08 2.64
CA VAL A 181 6.71 5.86 2.44
C VAL A 181 5.87 4.79 1.74
N PHE A 182 4.64 4.57 2.21
CA PHE A 182 3.71 3.63 1.58
C PHE A 182 3.40 4.02 0.13
N ARG A 183 3.09 5.29 -0.12
CA ARG A 183 2.76 5.81 -1.45
C ARG A 183 3.96 5.73 -2.39
N HIS A 184 5.15 6.06 -1.91
CA HIS A 184 6.40 5.91 -2.68
C HIS A 184 6.66 4.47 -3.07
N PHE A 185 6.44 3.52 -2.15
CA PHE A 185 6.58 2.09 -2.43
C PHE A 185 5.65 1.61 -3.54
N VAL A 186 4.36 1.90 -3.42
CA VAL A 186 3.38 1.52 -4.43
C VAL A 186 3.68 2.18 -5.77
N ASN A 187 4.01 3.49 -5.78
CA ASN A 187 4.33 4.23 -7.00
C ASN A 187 5.56 3.69 -7.72
N ALA A 188 6.62 3.37 -6.97
CA ALA A 188 7.83 2.86 -7.55
C ALA A 188 7.58 1.51 -8.24
N ILE A 189 6.77 0.63 -7.64
CA ILE A 189 6.40 -0.66 -8.24
C ILE A 189 5.51 -0.44 -9.47
N SER A 190 4.48 0.41 -9.38
CA SER A 190 3.65 0.77 -10.55
C SER A 190 4.48 1.30 -11.71
N SER A 191 5.57 2.00 -11.42
CA SER A 191 6.44 2.62 -12.41
C SER A 191 7.56 1.70 -12.91
N SER A 192 7.78 0.53 -12.30
CA SER A 192 8.88 -0.37 -12.69
C SER A 192 8.64 -1.03 -14.06
N GLY A 193 7.38 -1.11 -14.48
CA GLY A 193 6.97 -1.81 -15.71
C GLY A 193 6.70 -3.31 -15.52
N ASP A 194 6.79 -3.82 -14.28
CA ASP A 194 6.58 -5.24 -13.98
C ASP A 194 5.11 -5.62 -13.77
N ILE A 195 4.21 -4.64 -13.63
CA ILE A 195 2.77 -4.89 -13.52
C ILE A 195 2.13 -4.61 -14.87
N ILE A 196 1.52 -5.63 -15.46
CA ILE A 196 0.80 -5.52 -16.72
C ILE A 196 -0.64 -5.16 -16.43
N GLU A 197 -1.02 -3.91 -16.71
CA GLU A 197 -2.40 -3.44 -16.58
C GLU A 197 -3.35 -4.28 -17.45
N ASP A 198 -4.51 -4.63 -16.88
CA ASP A 198 -5.55 -5.31 -17.64
C ASP A 198 -6.12 -4.34 -18.69
N LEU A 199 -5.93 -4.65 -19.97
CA LEU A 199 -6.63 -3.92 -21.03
C LEU A 199 -8.14 -4.09 -20.80
N PRO A 200 -8.95 -3.01 -20.89
CA PRO A 200 -10.39 -3.16 -20.77
C PRO A 200 -10.84 -4.16 -21.83
N ALA A 201 -11.58 -5.18 -21.41
CA ALA A 201 -12.19 -6.13 -22.32
C ALA A 201 -12.93 -5.34 -23.39
N ARG A 202 -12.54 -5.50 -24.66
CA ARG A 202 -13.25 -4.90 -25.78
C ARG A 202 -14.67 -5.47 -25.74
N GLY A 203 -15.64 -4.65 -25.34
CA GLY A 203 -17.06 -4.95 -25.41
C GLY A 203 -17.55 -5.05 -26.85
#